data_AF-A0A2J0HQE2-F1
#
_entry.id   AF-A0A2J0HQE2-F1
#
_cell.length_a   1.000
_cell.length_b   1.000
_cell.length_c   1.000
_cell.angle_alpha   90.00
_cell.angle_beta   90.00
_cell.angle_gamma   90.00
#
_symmetry.space_group_name_H-M   'P 1'
#
loop_
_entity.id
_entity.type
_entity.pdbx_description
1 polymer ?
#
loop_
_entity_poly.entity_id
_entity_poly.type
_entity_poly.pdbx_seq_one_letter_code
_entity_poly.pdbx_strand_id
1 'polypeptide(L)'
;MQKEISAIGIPVNSRVSSGKKKSLASARARENSARGFTLVELLLVIGIIATLAVVTFVALDPAKRFMDSRNARRVSDVETILNAVHQYVIDNKGDFPSGLTEDTEFMLGTYGASCDYYNGGCNVETGACLDLREDLAKYLKTIPLDPQIGIEEETYYSIFRDSEGIVTVRACAAEEMEISTSR
;
A
#
# COMPACT_ATOMS: atom_id res chain seq x y z
N MET A 1 -1.95 -52.19 100.48
CA MET A 1 -2.75 -52.10 101.72
C MET A 1 -3.77 -50.99 101.52
N GLN A 2 -5.06 -51.36 101.44
CA GLN A 2 -6.28 -50.61 101.84
C GLN A 2 -6.43 -49.14 101.35
N LYS A 3 -7.55 -48.62 100.86
CA LYS A 3 -9.01 -48.84 101.03
C LYS A 3 -9.64 -47.98 99.91
N GLU A 4 -10.61 -48.47 99.13
CA GLU A 4 -12.06 -48.36 99.42
C GLU A 4 -12.57 -46.92 99.62
N ILE A 5 -13.61 -46.58 98.85
CA ILE A 5 -14.83 -45.79 99.18
C ILE A 5 -15.18 -44.87 97.98
N SER A 6 -16.14 -45.19 97.10
CA SER A 6 -17.60 -45.35 97.33
C SER A 6 -18.22 -43.99 97.71
N ALA A 7 -19.28 -43.44 97.15
CA ALA A 7 -20.24 -43.78 96.11
C ALA A 7 -21.00 -42.45 95.83
N ILE A 8 -22.16 -42.56 95.18
CA ILE A 8 -23.30 -41.61 95.15
C ILE A 8 -23.27 -40.70 93.90
N GLY A 9 -24.21 -40.77 92.96
CA GLY A 9 -25.50 -41.43 92.97
C GLY A 9 -26.09 -41.70 91.57
N ILE A 10 -26.86 -42.79 91.56
CA ILE A 10 -28.00 -43.22 90.71
C ILE A 10 -28.95 -42.00 90.42
N PRO A 11 -29.87 -41.93 89.43
CA PRO A 11 -30.43 -42.96 88.52
C PRO A 11 -30.67 -42.60 87.02
N VAL A 12 -30.91 -43.67 86.24
CA VAL A 12 -32.03 -43.92 85.29
C VAL A 12 -32.37 -42.90 84.18
N ASN A 13 -32.06 -43.35 82.95
CA ASN A 13 -32.93 -43.53 81.77
C ASN A 13 -34.02 -42.47 81.49
N SER A 14 -34.05 -41.92 80.26
CA SER A 14 -35.18 -42.15 79.33
C SER A 14 -35.09 -41.34 78.03
N ARG A 15 -35.45 -42.05 76.95
CA ARG A 15 -36.19 -41.58 75.76
C ARG A 15 -35.52 -40.61 74.78
N VAL A 16 -35.28 -41.16 73.58
CA VAL A 16 -35.91 -40.76 72.29
C VAL A 16 -36.12 -39.25 72.08
N SER A 17 -35.57 -38.71 71.00
CA SER A 17 -36.35 -38.21 69.86
C SER A 17 -35.54 -37.20 69.02
N SER A 18 -35.47 -37.51 67.71
CA SER A 18 -35.71 -36.57 66.61
C SER A 18 -34.89 -35.28 66.49
N GLY A 19 -34.07 -35.26 65.43
CA GLY A 19 -34.23 -34.24 64.38
C GLY A 19 -33.45 -32.94 64.54
N LYS A 20 -32.43 -32.76 63.67
CA LYS A 20 -32.19 -31.49 62.96
C LYS A 20 -31.21 -31.70 61.80
N LYS A 21 -31.72 -31.62 60.58
CA LYS A 21 -30.94 -31.31 59.37
C LYS A 21 -30.55 -29.83 59.40
N LYS A 22 -29.32 -29.49 58.99
CA LYS A 22 -28.90 -28.31 58.18
C LYS A 22 -27.38 -28.13 58.30
N SER A 23 -26.65 -28.17 57.18
CA SER A 23 -26.14 -26.96 56.48
C SER A 23 -24.62 -26.86 56.72
N LEU A 24 -23.70 -26.61 55.79
CA LEU A 24 -23.70 -25.83 54.55
C LEU A 24 -22.35 -26.07 53.83
N ALA A 25 -22.23 -25.60 52.59
CA ALA A 25 -21.00 -25.52 51.76
C ALA A 25 -20.60 -26.78 50.95
N SER A 26 -21.48 -27.16 50.01
CA SER A 26 -21.01 -27.73 48.74
C SER A 26 -20.50 -26.57 47.88
N ALA A 27 -19.18 -26.49 47.72
CA ALA A 27 -18.57 -25.66 46.68
C ALA A 27 -19.09 -26.17 45.32
N ARG A 28 -20.02 -25.43 44.72
CA ARG A 28 -20.39 -25.66 43.32
C ARG A 28 -19.21 -25.24 42.46
N ALA A 29 -18.39 -26.21 42.06
CA ALA A 29 -17.56 -26.07 40.87
C ALA A 29 -18.52 -25.73 39.72
N ARG A 30 -18.41 -24.50 39.19
CA ARG A 30 -19.04 -24.15 37.92
C ARG A 30 -18.36 -25.01 36.86
N GLU A 31 -19.06 -26.00 36.32
CA GLU A 31 -18.68 -26.61 35.05
C GLU A 31 -18.71 -25.52 33.98
N ASN A 32 -17.52 -25.06 33.57
CA ASN A 32 -17.39 -24.35 32.31
C ASN A 32 -17.60 -25.38 31.20
N SER A 33 -18.82 -25.50 30.69
CA SER A 33 -19.05 -26.18 29.41
C SER A 33 -18.34 -25.40 28.31
N ALA A 34 -17.09 -25.78 28.02
CA ALA A 34 -16.43 -25.40 26.78
C ALA A 34 -17.21 -26.05 25.64
N ARG A 35 -18.11 -25.29 25.02
CA ARG A 35 -18.80 -25.68 23.80
C ARG A 35 -17.75 -25.74 22.68
N GLY A 36 -17.48 -26.94 22.17
CA GLY A 36 -16.67 -27.13 20.97
C GLY A 36 -17.44 -26.74 19.72
N PHE A 37 -16.72 -26.33 18.67
CA PHE A 37 -17.29 -26.07 17.36
C PHE A 37 -17.83 -27.36 16.73
N THR A 38 -18.95 -27.28 16.03
CA THR A 38 -19.46 -28.41 15.26
C THR A 38 -18.64 -28.60 13.98
N LEU A 39 -18.52 -29.83 13.49
CA LEU A 39 -17.87 -30.10 12.20
C LEU A 39 -18.57 -29.37 11.05
N VAL A 40 -19.89 -29.21 11.15
CA VAL A 40 -20.72 -28.49 10.16
C VAL A 40 -20.41 -26.99 10.18
N GLU A 41 -20.19 -26.39 11.35
CA GLU A 41 -19.75 -24.98 11.45
C GLU A 41 -18.43 -24.76 10.72
N LEU A 42 -17.43 -25.62 10.97
CA LEU A 42 -16.13 -25.44 10.32
C LEU A 42 -16.21 -25.65 8.80
N LEU A 43 -17.00 -26.63 8.36
CA LEU A 43 -17.21 -26.93 6.94
C LEU A 43 -17.91 -25.77 6.22
N LEU A 44 -18.91 -25.16 6.83
CA LEU A 44 -19.59 -23.99 6.28
C LEU A 44 -18.62 -22.79 6.17
N VAL A 45 -17.80 -22.56 7.19
CA VAL A 45 -16.87 -21.42 7.24
C VAL A 45 -15.83 -21.52 6.13
N ILE A 46 -15.17 -22.68 5.97
CA ILE A 46 -14.19 -22.84 4.88
C ILE A 46 -14.86 -22.76 3.51
N GLY A 47 -16.11 -23.20 3.39
CA GLY A 47 -16.91 -23.06 2.18
C GLY A 47 -17.17 -21.60 1.81
N ILE A 48 -17.59 -20.78 2.78
CA ILE A 48 -17.83 -19.34 2.58
C ILE A 48 -16.52 -18.60 2.30
N ILE A 49 -15.42 -18.93 2.99
CA ILE A 49 -14.11 -18.32 2.73
C ILE A 49 -13.63 -18.65 1.31
N ALA A 50 -13.77 -19.91 0.87
CA ALA A 50 -13.38 -20.33 -0.47
C ALA A 50 -14.18 -19.60 -1.57
N THR A 51 -15.50 -19.45 -1.40
CA THR A 51 -16.33 -18.73 -2.38
C THR A 51 -16.01 -17.24 -2.42
N LEU A 52 -15.85 -16.60 -1.27
CA LEU A 52 -15.45 -15.18 -1.19
C LEU A 52 -14.06 -14.96 -1.81
N ALA A 53 -13.10 -15.84 -1.56
CA ALA A 53 -11.75 -15.74 -2.11
C ALA A 53 -11.77 -15.72 -3.66
N VAL A 54 -12.50 -16.62 -4.30
CA VAL A 54 -12.61 -16.66 -5.77
C VAL A 54 -13.22 -15.37 -6.32
N VAL A 55 -14.32 -14.87 -5.73
CA VAL A 55 -14.98 -13.63 -6.18
C VAL A 55 -14.05 -12.43 -6.03
N THR A 56 -13.36 -12.31 -4.88
CA THR A 56 -12.45 -11.17 -4.63
C THR A 56 -11.25 -11.17 -5.57
N PHE A 57 -10.72 -12.33 -5.93
CA PHE A 57 -9.58 -12.42 -6.84
C PHE A 57 -9.93 -11.93 -8.25
N VAL A 58 -11.11 -12.31 -8.77
CA VAL A 58 -11.60 -11.84 -10.07
C VAL A 58 -11.90 -10.34 -10.04
N ALA A 59 -12.38 -9.82 -8.92
CA ALA A 59 -12.79 -8.42 -8.81
C ALA A 59 -11.62 -7.41 -8.69
N LEU A 60 -10.48 -7.83 -8.12
CA LEU A 60 -9.43 -6.89 -7.70
C LEU A 60 -8.24 -6.73 -8.64
N ASP A 61 -8.15 -7.49 -9.73
CA ASP A 61 -7.04 -7.52 -10.70
C ASP A 61 -5.75 -6.82 -10.19
N PRO A 62 -4.97 -7.50 -9.33
CA PRO A 62 -3.86 -6.85 -8.63
C PRO A 62 -2.84 -6.28 -9.60
N ALA A 63 -2.67 -6.88 -10.79
CA ALA A 63 -1.79 -6.36 -11.82
C ALA A 63 -2.22 -4.96 -12.27
N LYS A 64 -3.51 -4.79 -12.58
CA LYS A 64 -4.07 -3.49 -12.96
C LYS A 64 -3.90 -2.43 -11.87
N ARG A 65 -4.09 -2.80 -10.60
CA ARG A 65 -3.89 -1.86 -9.47
C ARG A 65 -2.45 -1.36 -9.35
N PHE A 66 -1.45 -2.20 -9.63
CA PHE A 66 -0.06 -1.76 -9.67
C PHE A 66 0.22 -0.83 -10.86
N MET A 67 -0.37 -1.13 -12.03
CA MET A 67 -0.27 -0.28 -13.22
C MET A 67 -0.90 1.10 -12.96
N ASP A 68 -2.10 1.15 -12.39
CA ASP A 68 -2.80 2.39 -12.03
C ASP A 68 -1.95 3.24 -11.06
N SER A 69 -1.30 2.61 -10.08
CA SER A 69 -0.43 3.30 -9.13
C SER A 69 0.82 3.87 -9.80
N ARG A 70 1.41 3.16 -10.77
CA ARG A 70 2.58 3.66 -11.52
C ARG A 70 2.18 4.80 -12.45
N ASN A 71 1.06 4.66 -13.16
CA ASN A 71 0.51 5.71 -14.01
C ASN A 71 0.15 6.98 -13.21
N ALA A 72 -0.43 6.84 -12.02
CA ALA A 72 -0.70 7.99 -11.15
C ALA A 72 0.59 8.75 -10.77
N ARG A 73 1.69 8.02 -10.54
CA ARG A 73 3.01 8.63 -10.33
C ARG A 73 3.52 9.31 -11.61
N ARG A 74 3.43 8.66 -12.77
CA ARG A 74 3.81 9.24 -14.07
C ARG A 74 3.09 10.55 -14.37
N VAL A 75 1.78 10.63 -14.07
CA VAL A 75 0.99 11.87 -14.20
C VAL A 75 1.58 12.98 -13.34
N SER A 76 1.84 12.71 -12.06
CA SER A 76 2.46 13.69 -11.16
C SER A 76 3.87 14.10 -11.63
N ASP A 77 4.63 13.16 -12.17
CA ASP A 77 6.00 13.38 -12.63
C ASP A 77 6.01 14.29 -13.88
N VAL A 78 5.17 14.01 -14.89
CA VAL A 78 5.09 14.86 -16.10
C VAL A 78 4.60 16.28 -15.78
N GLU A 79 3.65 16.42 -14.86
CA GLU A 79 3.18 17.73 -14.38
C GLU A 79 4.30 18.49 -13.65
N THR A 80 5.08 17.79 -12.84
CA THR A 80 6.21 18.38 -12.10
C THR A 80 7.27 18.90 -13.07
N ILE A 81 7.64 18.12 -14.09
CA ILE A 81 8.60 18.52 -15.11
C ILE A 81 8.07 19.72 -15.91
N LEU A 82 6.82 19.67 -16.39
CA LEU A 82 6.23 20.75 -17.17
C LEU A 82 6.15 22.06 -16.37
N ASN A 83 5.75 21.98 -15.10
CA ASN A 83 5.71 23.15 -14.22
C ASN A 83 7.10 23.75 -14.00
N ALA A 84 8.14 22.92 -13.85
CA ALA A 84 9.51 23.39 -13.71
C ALA A 84 10.01 24.12 -14.97
N VAL A 85 9.75 23.57 -16.16
CA VAL A 85 10.09 24.20 -17.43
C VAL A 85 9.32 25.51 -17.62
N HIS A 86 8.03 25.53 -17.34
CA HIS A 86 7.23 26.75 -17.45
C HIS A 86 7.69 27.85 -16.46
N GLN A 87 8.09 27.47 -15.24
CA GLN A 87 8.71 28.42 -14.30
C GLN A 87 10.06 28.93 -14.81
N TYR A 88 10.89 28.08 -15.41
CA TYR A 88 12.12 28.49 -16.08
C TYR A 88 11.86 29.54 -17.15
N VAL A 89 10.87 29.32 -18.03
CA VAL A 89 10.54 30.24 -19.12
C VAL A 89 10.09 31.60 -18.58
N ILE A 90 9.29 31.63 -17.51
CA ILE A 90 8.86 32.88 -16.87
C ILE A 90 10.07 33.67 -16.34
N ASP A 91 10.95 33.00 -15.61
CA ASP A 91 12.10 33.65 -14.96
C ASP A 91 13.18 34.07 -15.96
N ASN A 92 13.27 33.38 -17.09
CA ASN A 92 14.21 33.65 -18.18
C ASN A 92 13.57 34.43 -19.34
N LYS A 93 12.53 35.24 -19.08
CA LYS A 93 11.95 36.21 -20.04
C LYS A 93 11.45 35.59 -21.35
N GLY A 94 10.97 34.36 -21.31
CA GLY A 94 10.48 33.63 -22.48
C GLY A 94 11.51 32.68 -23.11
N ASP A 95 12.76 32.69 -22.63
CA ASP A 95 13.78 31.76 -23.11
C ASP A 95 13.54 30.34 -22.54
N PHE A 96 13.72 29.33 -23.38
CA PHE A 96 13.60 27.92 -23.00
C PHE A 96 14.91 27.37 -22.45
N PRO A 97 14.87 26.25 -21.70
CA PRO A 97 16.08 25.54 -21.29
C PRO A 97 17.00 25.25 -22.47
N SER A 98 18.30 25.29 -22.23
CA SER A 98 19.32 25.05 -23.23
C SER A 98 19.16 23.66 -23.85
N GLY A 99 19.29 23.58 -25.18
CA GLY A 99 19.12 22.32 -25.92
C GLY A 99 17.68 21.92 -26.22
N LEU A 100 16.66 22.54 -25.60
CA LEU A 100 15.25 22.31 -25.96
C LEU A 100 14.90 23.08 -27.24
N THR A 101 15.23 22.49 -28.39
CA THR A 101 14.90 23.04 -29.71
C THR A 101 13.45 22.75 -30.10
N GLU A 102 12.94 23.55 -31.04
CA GLU A 102 11.61 23.36 -31.62
C GLU A 102 11.52 22.08 -32.45
N ASP A 103 10.31 21.54 -32.53
CA ASP A 103 9.90 20.41 -33.38
C ASP A 103 10.74 19.14 -33.21
N THR A 104 11.43 18.99 -32.08
CA THR A 104 12.22 17.80 -31.73
C THR A 104 11.79 17.28 -30.36
N GLU A 105 11.51 15.98 -30.27
CA GLU A 105 11.20 15.31 -29.01
C GLU A 105 12.49 14.74 -28.41
N PHE A 106 12.79 15.15 -27.17
CA PHE A 106 14.00 14.75 -26.46
C PHE A 106 13.68 13.81 -25.30
N MET A 107 14.45 12.74 -25.13
CA MET A 107 14.46 11.95 -23.90
C MET A 107 15.22 12.71 -22.82
N LEU A 108 14.61 12.89 -21.65
CA LEU A 108 15.29 13.48 -20.50
C LEU A 108 16.24 12.47 -19.87
N GLY A 109 17.47 12.89 -19.55
CA GLY A 109 18.48 12.07 -18.89
C GLY A 109 19.90 12.60 -19.07
N THR A 110 20.85 12.06 -18.33
CA THR A 110 22.24 12.56 -18.25
C THR A 110 23.13 12.21 -19.43
N TYR A 111 22.56 11.70 -20.54
CA TYR A 111 23.21 11.12 -21.72
C TYR A 111 23.44 9.60 -21.65
N GLY A 112 22.87 8.89 -22.62
CA GLY A 112 23.25 7.53 -23.04
C GLY A 112 23.61 7.54 -24.53
N ALA A 113 24.52 6.66 -24.98
CA ALA A 113 24.93 6.58 -26.39
C ALA A 113 23.78 6.23 -27.35
N SER A 114 22.67 5.73 -26.80
CA SER A 114 21.34 5.63 -27.38
C SER A 114 20.37 6.18 -26.35
N CYS A 115 19.41 6.98 -26.76
CA CYS A 115 18.23 7.36 -25.97
C CYS A 115 16.99 7.41 -26.87
N ASP A 116 17.12 6.86 -28.08
CA ASP A 116 16.01 6.67 -28.98
C ASP A 116 14.98 5.78 -28.30
N TYR A 117 13.74 6.24 -28.36
CA TYR A 117 12.64 5.52 -27.80
C TYR A 117 11.41 5.78 -28.64
N TYR A 118 11.01 4.74 -29.37
CA TYR A 118 9.88 4.76 -30.27
C TYR A 118 8.81 3.82 -29.76
N ASN A 119 7.73 4.40 -29.27
CA ASN A 119 6.51 3.67 -29.01
C ASN A 119 5.29 4.52 -29.38
N GLY A 120 4.09 3.97 -29.23
CA GLY A 120 2.86 4.72 -29.55
C GLY A 120 2.64 5.99 -28.73
N GLY A 121 3.47 6.30 -27.72
CA GLY A 121 3.37 7.47 -26.86
C GLY A 121 4.53 8.48 -26.99
N CYS A 122 5.73 8.05 -27.39
CA CYS A 122 6.94 8.88 -27.56
C CYS A 122 7.67 8.52 -28.86
N ASN A 123 8.22 9.55 -29.51
CA ASN A 123 8.99 9.42 -30.75
C ASN A 123 10.36 10.10 -30.61
N VAL A 124 11.19 9.61 -29.69
CA VAL A 124 12.53 10.17 -29.48
C VAL A 124 13.50 9.59 -30.51
N GLU A 125 14.13 10.47 -31.29
CA GLU A 125 15.12 10.08 -32.29
C GLU A 125 16.49 9.73 -31.72
N THR A 126 17.32 9.03 -32.51
CA THR A 126 18.67 8.65 -32.09
C THR A 126 19.51 9.90 -31.80
N GLY A 127 20.01 10.00 -30.57
CA GLY A 127 20.81 11.13 -30.12
C GLY A 127 20.02 12.35 -29.66
N ALA A 128 18.68 12.30 -29.66
CA ALA A 128 17.82 13.33 -29.08
C ALA A 128 17.70 13.17 -27.55
N CYS A 129 18.84 13.17 -26.86
CA CYS A 129 18.88 13.13 -25.39
C CYS A 129 19.13 14.53 -24.85
N LEU A 130 18.48 14.87 -23.74
CA LEU A 130 18.60 16.20 -23.15
C LEU A 130 18.72 16.13 -21.63
N ASP A 131 19.80 16.70 -21.10
CA ASP A 131 20.00 16.85 -19.66
C ASP A 131 19.57 18.24 -19.21
N LEU A 132 18.41 18.32 -18.57
CA LEU A 132 17.86 19.57 -18.05
C LEU A 132 18.16 19.80 -16.55
N ARG A 133 18.99 18.98 -15.91
CA ARG A 133 19.20 19.07 -14.45
C ARG A 133 19.81 20.40 -14.03
N GLU A 134 20.73 20.93 -14.82
CA GLU A 134 21.38 22.21 -14.51
C GLU A 134 20.41 23.38 -14.68
N ASP A 135 19.70 23.43 -15.81
CA ASP A 135 18.72 24.48 -16.11
C ASP A 135 17.55 24.47 -15.12
N LEU A 136 17.07 23.30 -14.73
CA LEU A 136 15.90 23.15 -13.85
C LEU A 136 16.25 23.06 -12.36
N ALA A 137 17.53 23.10 -11.96
CA ALA A 137 17.97 22.91 -10.57
C ALA A 137 17.28 23.86 -9.57
N LYS A 138 16.87 25.06 -10.01
CA LYS A 138 16.16 26.04 -9.18
C LYS A 138 14.68 25.69 -8.97
N TYR A 139 14.05 25.01 -9.92
CA TYR A 139 12.60 24.76 -9.98
C TYR A 139 12.25 23.32 -9.59
N LEU A 140 13.22 22.41 -9.71
CA LEU A 140 13.04 20.99 -9.50
C LEU A 140 14.28 20.40 -8.83
N LYS A 141 14.08 19.67 -7.72
CA LYS A 141 15.19 19.08 -6.95
C LYS A 141 15.95 18.03 -7.75
N THR A 142 15.22 17.18 -8.48
CA THR A 142 15.78 16.09 -9.30
C THR A 142 14.75 15.76 -10.36
N ILE A 143 15.19 15.47 -11.58
CA ILE A 143 14.31 14.98 -12.63
C ILE A 143 13.74 13.63 -12.21
N PRO A 144 12.41 13.45 -12.18
CA PRO A 144 11.79 12.16 -11.88
C PRO A 144 12.27 11.07 -12.83
N LEU A 145 12.30 9.84 -12.33
CA LEU A 145 12.58 8.64 -13.11
C LEU A 145 11.30 7.81 -13.20
N ASP A 146 11.02 7.24 -14.37
CA ASP A 146 9.91 6.29 -14.53
C ASP A 146 9.99 5.21 -13.44
N PRO A 147 8.88 4.89 -12.75
CA PRO A 147 8.87 4.01 -11.59
C PRO A 147 9.27 2.56 -11.87
N GLN A 148 9.36 2.14 -13.13
CA GLN A 148 9.62 0.76 -13.51
C GLN A 148 10.96 0.58 -14.22
N ILE A 149 11.31 1.49 -15.14
CA ILE A 149 12.49 1.34 -16.00
C ILE A 149 13.42 2.57 -16.00
N GLY A 150 13.04 3.65 -15.33
CA GLY A 150 13.82 4.89 -15.31
C GLY A 150 15.17 4.75 -14.63
N ILE A 151 16.21 5.26 -15.29
CA ILE A 151 17.58 5.42 -14.79
C ILE A 151 18.03 6.87 -15.02
N GLU A 152 19.16 7.29 -14.46
CA GLU A 152 19.60 8.69 -14.59
C GLU A 152 19.92 9.07 -16.04
N GLU A 153 20.43 8.12 -16.82
CA GLU A 153 20.79 8.27 -18.23
C GLU A 153 19.57 8.36 -19.15
N GLU A 154 18.49 7.67 -18.78
CA GLU A 154 17.22 7.58 -19.51
C GLU A 154 16.07 7.55 -18.51
N THR A 155 15.42 8.69 -18.31
CA THR A 155 14.35 8.80 -17.31
C THR A 155 13.02 8.18 -17.78
N TYR A 156 12.88 7.94 -19.09
CA TYR A 156 11.64 7.57 -19.79
C TYR A 156 10.54 8.63 -19.70
N TYR A 157 10.94 9.87 -19.44
CA TYR A 157 10.13 11.07 -19.69
C TYR A 157 10.72 11.82 -20.87
N SER A 158 9.88 12.15 -21.85
CA SER A 158 10.27 12.97 -22.98
C SER A 158 9.71 14.38 -22.87
N ILE A 159 10.36 15.31 -23.56
CA ILE A 159 9.93 16.68 -23.70
C ILE A 159 9.95 17.07 -25.17
N PHE A 160 8.90 17.75 -25.61
CA PHE A 160 8.74 18.26 -26.96
C PHE A 160 8.28 19.71 -26.88
N ARG A 161 8.80 20.56 -27.77
CA ARG A 161 8.36 21.93 -27.92
C ARG A 161 7.94 22.14 -29.38
N ASP A 162 6.75 22.66 -29.61
CA ASP A 162 6.34 23.06 -30.96
C ASP A 162 6.83 24.45 -31.36
N SER A 163 6.65 24.79 -32.63
CA SER A 163 6.93 26.13 -33.18
C SER A 163 6.14 27.29 -32.54
N GLU A 164 5.03 27.02 -31.84
CA GLU A 164 4.26 28.03 -31.10
C GLU A 164 4.80 28.24 -29.68
N GLY A 165 5.73 27.39 -29.23
CA GLY A 165 6.33 27.42 -27.90
C GLY A 165 5.57 26.62 -26.85
N ILE A 166 4.58 25.82 -27.24
CA ILE A 166 3.89 24.91 -26.33
C ILE A 166 4.83 23.76 -25.99
N VAL A 167 5.04 23.55 -24.69
CA VAL A 167 5.86 22.44 -24.19
C VAL A 167 4.95 21.29 -23.83
N THR A 168 5.24 20.13 -24.39
CA THR A 168 4.58 18.86 -24.07
C THR A 168 5.57 17.93 -23.37
N VAL A 169 5.18 17.41 -22.22
CA VAL A 169 5.95 16.38 -21.50
C VAL A 169 5.16 15.08 -21.54
N ARG A 170 5.84 13.96 -21.81
CA ARG A 170 5.21 12.65 -21.96
C ARG A 170 5.90 11.61 -21.08
N ALA A 171 5.13 10.65 -20.60
CA ALA A 171 5.65 9.45 -19.96
C ALA A 171 5.75 8.33 -20.99
N CYS A 172 6.97 8.03 -21.43
CA CYS A 172 7.19 7.10 -22.54
C CYS A 172 6.86 5.66 -22.17
N ALA A 173 6.98 5.27 -20.91
CA ALA A 173 6.63 3.92 -20.46
C ALA A 173 5.21 3.83 -19.85
N ALA A 174 4.30 4.74 -20.21
CA ALA A 174 2.92 4.70 -19.72
C ALA A 174 2.19 3.40 -20.12
N GLU A 175 1.37 2.89 -19.22
CA GLU A 175 0.71 1.59 -19.37
C GLU A 175 -0.77 1.77 -19.71
N GLU A 176 -1.31 0.98 -20.65
CA GLU A 176 -2.70 1.04 -21.20
C GLU A 176 -3.08 2.31 -21.96
N MET A 177 -2.58 3.47 -21.55
CA MET A 177 -2.93 4.77 -22.13
C MET A 177 -1.74 5.72 -22.16
N GLU A 178 -1.76 6.63 -23.14
CA GLU A 178 -0.79 7.72 -23.21
C GLU A 178 -0.98 8.67 -22.01
N ILE A 179 0.14 9.09 -21.42
CA ILE A 179 0.18 10.11 -20.36
C ILE A 179 1.05 11.24 -20.88
N SER A 180 0.42 12.37 -21.18
CA SER A 180 1.08 13.58 -21.63
C SER A 180 0.38 14.82 -21.06
N THR A 181 1.14 15.90 -20.91
CA THR A 181 0.63 17.20 -20.47
C THR A 181 1.30 18.30 -21.26
N SER A 182 0.55 19.34 -21.62
CA SER A 182 1.00 20.41 -22.51
C SER A 182 0.63 21.78 -21.96
N ARG A 183 1.52 22.77 -22.11
CA ARG A 183 1.27 24.15 -21.70
C ARG A 183 2.11 25.15 -22.49
#